data_AF-A0A2T3LEJ0-F1
#
_entry.id   AF-A0A2T3LEJ0-F1
#
_cell.length_a   1.000
_cell.length_b   1.000
_cell.length_c   1.000
_cell.angle_alpha   90.00
_cell.angle_beta   90.00
_cell.angle_gamma   90.00
#
_symmetry.space_group_name_H-M   'P 1'
#
loop_
_entity.id
_entity.type
_entity.pdbx_description
1 polymer ?
#
loop_
_entity_poly.entity_id
_entity_poly.type
_entity_poly.pdbx_seq_one_letter_code
_entity_poly.pdbx_strand_id
1 'polypeptide(L)' 'MFITTDSEPTMMNKLNPKEQEVVLATLGECYRRLKAAKMTAREISQDGFNLMFKSVYQTMVKSH' A
#
# COMPACT_ATOMS: atom_id res chain seq x y z
N MET A 1 -31.09 15.34 -0.89
CA MET A 1 -30.20 14.86 0.18
C MET A 1 -30.77 13.51 0.57
N PHE A 2 -30.17 12.36 0.28
CA PHE A 2 -28.77 11.93 0.38
C PHE A 2 -28.46 10.98 -0.78
N ILE A 3 -27.33 11.16 -1.45
CA ILE A 3 -26.75 10.11 -2.29
C ILE A 3 -26.05 9.18 -1.29
N THR A 4 -26.64 8.03 -1.01
CA THR A 4 -25.89 6.93 -0.40
C THR A 4 -24.86 6.53 -1.43
N THR A 5 -23.64 7.02 -1.25
CA THR A 5 -22.49 6.40 -1.88
C THR A 5 -22.35 5.05 -1.19
N ASP A 6 -22.99 4.03 -1.77
CA ASP A 6 -22.56 2.64 -1.63
C ASP A 6 -21.13 2.58 -2.19
N SER A 7 -20.21 3.12 -1.38
CA SER A 7 -18.79 3.14 -1.63
C SER A 7 -18.38 1.69 -1.52
N GLU A 8 -18.04 1.08 -2.65
CA GLU A 8 -17.56 -0.30 -2.66
C GLU A 8 -16.59 -0.51 -1.50
N PRO A 9 -16.70 -1.62 -0.73
CA PRO A 9 -15.83 -1.83 0.41
C PRO A 9 -14.39 -1.76 -0.06
N THR A 10 -13.70 -0.68 0.33
CA THR A 10 -12.30 -0.48 0.01
C THR A 10 -11.54 -1.70 0.54
N MET A 11 -10.51 -2.14 -0.18
CA MET A 11 -9.73 -3.34 0.17
C MET A 11 -9.27 -3.33 1.64
N MET A 12 -9.07 -2.13 2.22
CA MET A 12 -8.71 -1.93 3.63
C MET A 12 -9.79 -2.36 4.63
N ASN A 13 -11.09 -2.19 4.30
CA ASN A 13 -12.20 -2.53 5.20
C ASN A 13 -12.36 -4.05 5.41
N LYS A 14 -11.70 -4.87 4.58
CA LYS A 14 -11.68 -6.33 4.69
C LYS A 14 -10.51 -6.88 5.53
N LEU A 15 -9.56 -6.03 5.87
CA LEU A 15 -8.38 -6.37 6.66
C LEU A 15 -8.63 -6.13 8.14
N ASN A 16 -8.06 -6.96 9.01
CA ASN A 16 -8.07 -6.67 10.44
C ASN A 16 -7.13 -5.48 10.77
N PRO A 17 -7.24 -4.83 11.94
CA PRO A 17 -6.44 -3.65 12.26
C PRO A 17 -4.92 -3.85 12.12
N LYS A 18 -4.39 -5.01 12.52
CA LYS A 18 -2.96 -5.33 12.40
C LYS A 18 -2.54 -5.45 10.94
N GLU A 19 -3.37 -6.09 10.11
CA GLU A 19 -3.12 -6.18 8.66
C GLU A 19 -3.15 -4.81 8.00
N GLN A 20 -4.08 -3.93 8.40
CA GLN A 20 -4.14 -2.55 7.91
C GLN A 20 -2.87 -1.77 8.26
N GLU A 21 -2.39 -1.87 9.49
CA GLU A 21 -1.14 -1.22 9.93
C GLU A 21 0.06 -1.68 9.11
N VAL A 22 0.20 -2.99 8.87
CA VAL A 22 1.30 -3.54 8.05
C VAL A 22 1.19 -3.05 6.61
N VAL A 23 -0.01 -3.00 6.02
CA VAL A 23 -0.21 -2.47 4.67
C VAL A 23 0.15 -0.99 4.60
N LEU A 24 -0.26 -0.17 5.57
CA LEU A 24 0.07 1.25 5.63
C LEU A 24 1.59 1.47 5.78
N ALA A 25 2.26 0.73 6.66
CA ALA A 25 3.71 0.78 6.82
C ALA A 25 4.44 0.38 5.53
N THR A 26 3.94 -0.67 4.85
CA THR A 26 4.46 -1.12 3.57
C THR A 26 4.34 -0.04 2.49
N LEU A 27 3.18 0.62 2.38
CA LEU A 27 2.96 1.72 1.45
C LEU A 27 3.90 2.90 1.76
N GLY A 28 4.01 3.28 3.03
CA GLY A 28 4.92 4.35 3.45
C GLY A 28 6.37 4.10 3.03
N GLU A 29 6.84 2.86 3.21
CA GLU A 29 8.19 2.45 2.80
C GLU A 29 8.35 2.41 1.27
N CYS A 30 7.33 1.97 0.52
CA CYS A 30 7.33 2.05 -0.94
C CYS A 30 7.48 3.50 -1.43
N TYR A 31 6.72 4.44 -0.87
CA TYR A 31 6.84 5.86 -1.21
C TYR A 31 8.20 6.44 -0.81
N ARG A 32 8.77 6.01 0.32
CA ARG A 32 10.14 6.42 0.72
C ARG A 32 11.18 5.97 -0.29
N ARG A 33 11.10 4.74 -0.79
CA ARG A 33 12.01 4.20 -1.82
C ARG A 33 11.88 4.93 -3.15
N LEU A 34 10.65 5.20 -3.59
CA LEU A 34 10.39 6.00 -4.79
C LEU A 34 11.01 7.40 -4.66
N LYS A 35 10.78 8.07 -3.53
CA LYS A 35 11.37 9.39 -3.25
C LYS A 35 12.90 9.36 -3.27
N ALA A 36 13.52 8.34 -2.67
CA ALA A 36 14.98 8.16 -2.69
C ALA A 36 15.52 7.95 -4.12
N ALA A 37 14.75 7.26 -4.96
CA ALA A 37 15.04 7.08 -6.39
C ALA A 37 14.71 8.31 -7.25
N LYS A 38 14.20 9.41 -6.65
CA LYS A 38 13.68 10.59 -7.36
C LYS A 38 12.58 10.24 -8.38
N MET A 39 11.80 9.20 -8.08
CA MET A 39 10.66 8.75 -8.87
C MET A 39 9.36 9.03 -8.11
N THR A 40 8.29 9.19 -8.87
CA THR A 40 6.91 9.23 -8.39
C THR A 40 6.22 7.90 -8.69
N ALA A 41 5.11 7.63 -7.99
CA ALA A 41 4.31 6.43 -8.27
C ALA A 41 3.70 6.40 -9.69
N ARG A 42 3.69 7.54 -10.41
CA ARG A 42 3.23 7.61 -11.81
C ARG A 42 4.30 7.15 -12.80
N GLU A 43 5.56 7.16 -12.40
CA GLU A 43 6.71 6.82 -13.26
C GLU A 43 7.10 5.34 -13.16
N ILE A 44 6.52 4.60 -12.21
CA ILE A 44 6.69 3.15 -12.08
C ILE A 44 5.50 2.43 -12.71
N SER A 45 5.77 1.32 -13.40
CA SER A 45 4.70 0.45 -13.88
C SER A 45 3.95 -0.19 -12.71
N GLN A 46 2.69 -0.57 -12.93
CA GLN A 46 1.90 -1.28 -11.92
C GLN A 46 2.60 -2.57 -11.45
N ASP A 47 3.21 -3.32 -12.37
CA ASP A 47 3.96 -4.54 -12.03
C ASP A 47 5.23 -4.24 -11.23
N GLY A 48 5.93 -3.16 -11.57
CA GLY A 48 7.09 -2.69 -10.81
C GLY A 48 6.71 -2.30 -9.38
N PHE A 49 5.60 -1.58 -9.22
CA PHE A 49 5.08 -1.22 -7.91
C PHE A 49 4.63 -2.46 -7.13
N ASN A 50 3.93 -3.40 -7.76
CA ASN A 50 3.49 -4.65 -7.15
C ASN A 50 4.68 -5.49 -6.65
N LEU A 51 5.77 -5.56 -7.42
CA LEU A 51 6.99 -6.26 -7.02
C LEU A 51 7.65 -5.59 -5.82
N MET A 52 7.78 -4.26 -5.85
CA MET A 52 8.32 -3.48 -4.74
C MET A 52 7.48 -3.65 -3.47
N PHE A 53 6.15 -3.55 -3.59
CA PHE A 53 5.22 -3.73 -2.48
C PHE A 53 5.39 -5.11 -1.85
N LYS A 54 5.40 -6.19 -2.65
CA LYS A 54 5.60 -7.56 -2.15
C LYS A 54 6.92 -7.71 -1.39
N SER A 55 8.01 -7.15 -1.92
CA SER A 55 9.33 -7.18 -1.27
C SER A 55 9.33 -6.47 0.08
N VAL A 56 8.74 -5.28 0.15
CA VAL A 56 8.61 -4.52 1.40
C VAL A 56 7.70 -5.22 2.39
N TYR A 57 6.54 -5.69 1.94
CA TYR A 57 5.54 -6.37 2.78
C TYR A 57 6.13 -7.59 3.48
N GLN A 58 6.88 -8.43 2.75
CA GLN A 58 7.58 -9.58 3.32
C GLN A 58 8.61 -9.18 4.39
N THR A 59 9.21 -8.00 4.27
CA THR A 59 10.14 -7.47 5.28
C THR A 59 9.39 -7.04 6.54
N MET A 60 8.27 -6.33 6.37
CA MET A 60 7.44 -5.86 7.48
C MET A 60 6.79 -7.01 8.26
N VAL A 61 6.27 -8.02 7.56
CA VAL A 61 5.67 -9.22 8.20
C VAL A 61 6.71 -10.04 8.97
N LYS A 62 7.95 -10.13 8.48
CA LYS A 62 9.02 -10.86 9.19
C LYS A 62 9.59 -10.11 10.40
N SER A 63 9.30 -8.81 10.51
CA SER A 63 9.80 -7.95 11.59
C SER A 63 8.81 -7.81 12.76
N HIS A 64 7.63 -8.46 12.66
CA HIS A 64 6.54 -8.49 13.63
C HIS A 64 6.27 -9.92 14.12
#